data_AF-A0A2T1HYH0-F1
#
_entry.id   AF-A0A2T1HYH0-F1
#
_cell.length_a   1.000
_cell.length_b   1.000
_cell.length_c   1.000
_cell.angle_alpha   90.00
_cell.angle_beta   90.00
_cell.angle_gamma   90.00
#
_symmetry.space_group_name_H-M   'P 1'
#
loop_
_entity.id
_entity.type
_entity.pdbx_description
1 polymer ?
#
loop_
_entity_poly.entity_id
_entity_poly.type
_entity_poly.pdbx_seq_one_letter_code
_entity_poly.pdbx_strand_id
1 'polypeptide(L)'
;MSYETYVAVAEQGQPWPDEVPAGIGHNSGAADPVAGLDQSVTELREAATAFLESATPITSKAQADKAANFAERFAALEKEAEEARTREKRPILEEGRAIDARWRPVIERAAESKKELKKALEPYLLAERERLAAEAGPGPLPPVRAGSAGRRVGLRTVRRLVVRDREALVCAYRRDARLWAHPQVESALRDLAEADLRAGRAVKGVELTDEQVAA
;
A
#
# COMPACT_ATOMS: atom_id res chain seq x y z
N MET A 1 18.90 16.97 -36.24
CA MET A 1 19.06 15.78 -37.11
C MET A 1 19.93 16.22 -38.28
N SER A 2 21.14 15.67 -38.45
CA SER A 2 22.01 16.10 -39.56
C SER A 2 21.56 15.42 -40.86
N TYR A 3 21.83 16.08 -41.99
CA TYR A 3 21.53 15.53 -43.32
C TYR A 3 22.25 14.19 -43.56
N GLU A 4 23.45 14.02 -43.01
CA GLU A 4 24.22 12.78 -43.10
C GLU A 4 23.54 11.62 -42.34
N THR A 5 22.97 11.87 -41.16
CA THR A 5 22.20 10.84 -40.43
C THR A 5 20.96 10.42 -41.22
N TYR A 6 20.30 11.38 -41.89
CA TYR A 6 19.14 11.07 -42.73
C TYR A 6 19.51 10.19 -43.92
N VAL A 7 20.60 10.50 -44.65
CA VAL A 7 21.06 9.71 -45.80
C VAL A 7 21.49 8.30 -45.37
N ALA A 8 22.19 8.15 -44.25
CA ALA A 8 22.58 6.85 -43.72
C ALA A 8 21.38 5.95 -43.40
N VAL A 9 20.31 6.51 -42.85
CA VAL A 9 19.09 5.75 -42.54
C VAL A 9 18.24 5.49 -43.79
N ALA A 10 17.99 6.52 -44.59
CA ALA A 10 17.06 6.45 -45.72
C ALA A 10 17.64 5.72 -46.95
N GLU A 11 18.94 5.85 -47.22
CA GLU A 11 19.56 5.27 -48.43
C GLU A 11 20.40 4.02 -48.13
N GLN A 12 20.98 3.91 -46.93
CA GLN A 12 21.86 2.78 -46.56
C GLN A 12 21.20 1.78 -45.60
N GLY A 13 19.95 2.03 -45.18
CA GLY A 13 19.18 1.14 -44.32
C GLY A 13 19.74 0.98 -42.90
N GLN A 14 20.55 1.93 -42.44
CA GLN A 14 21.04 1.91 -41.06
C GLN A 14 19.90 2.25 -40.08
N PRO A 15 19.87 1.66 -38.88
CA PRO A 15 18.88 2.01 -37.86
C PRO A 15 19.08 3.46 -37.36
N TRP A 16 18.00 4.08 -36.89
CA TRP A 16 18.09 5.41 -36.30
C TRP A 16 18.97 5.39 -35.04
N PRO A 17 19.74 6.47 -34.75
CA PRO A 17 20.64 6.50 -33.59
C PRO A 17 19.95 6.27 -32.24
N ASP A 18 18.68 6.65 -32.15
CA ASP A 18 17.79 6.54 -31.00
C ASP A 18 16.82 5.34 -31.11
N GLU A 19 16.95 4.51 -32.14
CA GLU A 19 16.08 3.35 -32.34
C GLU A 19 16.29 2.31 -31.25
N VAL A 20 15.17 1.85 -30.69
CA VAL A 20 15.10 0.76 -29.72
C VAL A 20 14.33 -0.41 -30.33
N PRO A 21 14.69 -1.68 -30.04
CA PRO A 21 14.00 -2.84 -30.59
C PRO A 21 12.50 -2.75 -30.36
N ALA A 22 11.71 -3.01 -31.41
CA ALA A 22 10.28 -2.78 -31.37
C ALA A 22 9.50 -3.77 -30.47
N GLY A 23 10.16 -4.84 -30.01
CA GLY A 23 9.55 -5.96 -29.31
C GLY A 23 8.68 -6.82 -30.25
N ILE A 24 8.27 -7.98 -29.77
CA ILE A 24 7.29 -8.83 -30.45
C ILE A 24 5.94 -8.08 -30.47
N GLY A 25 5.49 -7.64 -31.65
CA GLY A 25 4.26 -6.85 -31.80
C GLY A 25 2.97 -7.62 -31.45
N HIS A 26 1.87 -6.88 -31.31
CA HIS A 26 0.50 -7.35 -30.95
C HIS A 26 -0.11 -8.46 -31.82
N ASN A 27 0.64 -9.00 -32.79
CA ASN A 27 0.21 -9.94 -33.81
C ASN A 27 1.03 -11.25 -33.77
N SER A 28 1.73 -11.53 -32.67
CA SER A 28 2.50 -12.76 -32.50
C SER A 28 1.68 -14.02 -32.24
N GLY A 29 0.36 -13.92 -32.02
CA GLY A 29 -0.51 -15.09 -31.87
C GLY A 29 -0.07 -16.05 -30.76
N ALA A 30 0.69 -15.57 -29.78
CA ALA A 30 1.18 -16.39 -28.67
C ALA A 30 -0.02 -16.99 -27.92
N ALA A 31 -0.03 -18.31 -27.77
CA ALA A 31 -1.11 -19.04 -27.10
C ALA A 31 -1.23 -18.68 -25.61
N ASP A 32 -0.16 -18.14 -25.02
CA ASP A 32 -0.10 -17.63 -23.65
C ASP A 32 0.35 -16.15 -23.66
N PRO A 33 -0.56 -15.19 -23.36
CA PRO A 33 -0.25 -13.77 -23.28
C PRO A 33 0.85 -13.44 -22.27
N VAL A 34 0.95 -14.19 -21.17
CA VAL A 34 1.95 -13.95 -20.13
C VAL A 34 3.34 -14.32 -20.64
N ALA A 35 3.48 -15.51 -21.23
CA ALA A 35 4.75 -15.95 -21.80
C ALA A 35 5.25 -15.02 -22.92
N GLY A 36 4.34 -14.50 -23.75
CA GLY A 36 4.70 -13.55 -24.82
C GLY A 36 5.21 -12.20 -24.29
N LEU A 37 4.57 -11.66 -23.24
CA LEU A 37 5.01 -10.43 -22.60
C LEU A 37 6.33 -10.61 -21.83
N ASP A 38 6.50 -11.74 -21.12
CA ASP A 38 7.73 -12.07 -20.40
C ASP A 38 8.94 -12.18 -21.36
N GLN A 39 8.74 -12.82 -22.50
CA GLN A 39 9.76 -12.87 -23.56
C GLN A 39 10.10 -11.47 -24.07
N SER A 40 9.09 -10.64 -24.35
CA SER A 40 9.30 -9.26 -24.85
C SER A 40 10.04 -8.38 -23.85
N VAL A 41 9.72 -8.49 -22.55
CA VAL A 41 10.42 -7.80 -21.47
C VAL A 41 11.86 -8.29 -21.35
N THR A 42 12.08 -9.61 -21.46
CA THR A 42 13.41 -10.21 -21.38
C THR A 42 14.31 -9.73 -22.52
N GLU A 43 13.83 -9.79 -23.76
CA GLU A 43 14.57 -9.32 -24.93
C GLU A 43 14.89 -7.81 -24.85
N LEU A 44 13.91 -6.99 -24.44
CA LEU A 44 14.11 -5.55 -24.27
C LEU A 44 15.12 -5.25 -23.14
N ARG A 45 15.10 -6.03 -22.05
CA ARG A 45 16.05 -5.94 -20.94
C ARG A 45 17.46 -6.29 -21.36
N GLU A 46 17.64 -7.33 -22.16
CA GLU A 46 18.96 -7.69 -22.71
C GLU A 46 19.51 -6.55 -23.57
N ALA A 47 18.70 -6.00 -24.48
CA ALA A 47 19.10 -4.88 -25.33
C ALA A 47 19.40 -3.59 -24.54
N ALA A 48 18.56 -3.27 -23.54
CA ALA A 48 18.77 -2.11 -22.68
C ALA A 48 20.03 -2.26 -21.82
N THR A 49 20.31 -3.46 -21.31
CA THR A 49 21.52 -3.75 -20.53
C THR A 49 22.76 -3.56 -21.39
N ALA A 50 22.79 -4.13 -22.60
CA ALA A 50 23.92 -3.97 -23.53
C ALA A 50 24.14 -2.50 -23.93
N PHE A 51 23.06 -1.73 -24.09
CA PHE A 51 23.15 -0.29 -24.29
C PHE A 51 23.75 0.41 -23.07
N LEU A 52 23.29 0.13 -21.85
CA LEU A 52 23.82 0.75 -20.64
C LEU A 52 25.29 0.42 -20.39
N GLU A 53 25.72 -0.82 -20.66
CA GLU A 53 27.12 -1.23 -20.55
C GLU A 53 28.05 -0.42 -21.46
N SER A 54 27.58 -0.04 -22.65
CA SER A 54 28.35 0.71 -23.64
C SER A 54 28.16 2.24 -23.56
N ALA A 55 27.08 2.71 -22.95
CA ALA A 55 26.68 4.12 -22.94
C ALA A 55 26.78 4.80 -21.56
N THR A 56 27.30 4.11 -20.52
CA THR A 56 27.47 4.70 -19.19
C THR A 56 28.90 5.24 -18.99
N PRO A 57 29.09 6.51 -18.58
CA PRO A 57 28.05 7.52 -18.33
C PRO A 57 27.43 8.06 -19.62
N ILE A 58 26.12 8.36 -19.58
CA ILE A 58 25.38 8.95 -20.70
C ILE A 58 25.90 10.38 -20.90
N THR A 59 26.56 10.64 -22.02
CA THR A 59 27.28 11.90 -22.27
C THR A 59 26.80 12.64 -23.51
N SER A 60 25.92 12.03 -24.31
CA SER A 60 25.38 12.63 -25.54
C SER A 60 23.85 12.64 -25.55
N LYS A 61 23.29 13.61 -26.28
CA LYS A 61 21.83 13.70 -26.49
C LYS A 61 21.27 12.43 -27.12
N ALA A 62 21.97 11.84 -28.09
CA ALA A 62 21.52 10.59 -28.73
C ALA A 62 21.44 9.42 -27.76
N GLN A 63 22.39 9.28 -26.83
CA GLN A 63 22.32 8.28 -25.76
C GLN A 63 21.17 8.57 -24.79
N ALA A 64 20.95 9.85 -24.43
CA ALA A 64 19.85 10.24 -23.56
C ALA A 64 18.48 9.95 -24.20
N ASP A 65 18.30 10.31 -25.48
CA ASP A 65 17.08 10.03 -26.26
C ASP A 65 16.84 8.51 -26.34
N LYS A 66 17.89 7.73 -26.63
CA LYS A 66 17.80 6.26 -26.67
C LYS A 66 17.42 5.65 -25.31
N ALA A 67 17.99 6.16 -24.21
CA ALA A 67 17.64 5.73 -22.86
C ALA A 67 16.18 6.04 -22.52
N ALA A 68 15.69 7.23 -22.90
CA ALA A 68 14.29 7.61 -22.74
C ALA A 68 13.37 6.68 -23.55
N ASN A 69 13.71 6.37 -24.80
CA ASN A 69 12.95 5.44 -25.64
C ASN A 69 12.87 4.03 -25.03
N PHE A 70 13.95 3.53 -24.42
CA PHE A 70 13.90 2.26 -23.68
C PHE A 70 12.94 2.34 -22.49
N ALA A 71 12.98 3.43 -21.71
CA ALA A 71 12.09 3.63 -20.57
C ALA A 71 10.61 3.68 -20.99
N GLU A 72 10.28 4.41 -22.06
CA GLU A 72 8.92 4.46 -22.62
C GLU A 72 8.43 3.09 -23.08
N ARG A 73 9.33 2.28 -23.67
CA ARG A 73 9.02 0.91 -24.07
C ARG A 73 8.74 -0.02 -22.89
N PHE A 74 9.52 0.06 -21.81
CA PHE A 74 9.23 -0.70 -20.58
C PHE A 74 7.88 -0.29 -19.98
N ALA A 75 7.59 1.02 -19.93
CA ALA A 75 6.31 1.51 -19.43
C ALA A 75 5.11 1.01 -20.25
N ALA A 76 5.27 0.90 -21.58
CA ALA A 76 4.24 0.34 -22.44
C ALA A 76 3.97 -1.15 -22.15
N LEU A 77 5.03 -1.96 -22.02
CA LEU A 77 4.93 -3.38 -21.69
C LEU A 77 4.34 -3.61 -20.29
N GLU A 78 4.72 -2.80 -19.30
CA GLU A 78 4.14 -2.82 -17.96
C GLU A 78 2.63 -2.58 -18.00
N LYS A 79 2.20 -1.54 -18.72
CA LYS A 79 0.79 -1.19 -18.87
C LYS A 79 0.01 -2.32 -19.54
N GLU A 80 0.56 -2.91 -20.61
CA GLU A 80 -0.08 -4.04 -21.31
C GLU A 80 -0.26 -5.25 -20.39
N ALA A 81 0.75 -5.59 -19.59
CA ALA A 81 0.67 -6.67 -18.61
C ALA A 81 -0.40 -6.42 -17.53
N GLU A 82 -0.49 -5.19 -17.00
CA GLU A 82 -1.49 -4.83 -16.01
C GLU A 82 -2.93 -4.84 -16.59
N GLU A 83 -3.09 -4.40 -17.83
CA GLU A 83 -4.37 -4.45 -18.54
C GLU A 83 -4.82 -5.91 -18.80
N ALA A 84 -3.91 -6.77 -19.23
CA ALA A 84 -4.18 -8.19 -19.44
C ALA A 84 -4.61 -8.87 -18.12
N ARG A 85 -3.82 -8.69 -17.06
CA ARG A 85 -4.12 -9.21 -15.72
C ARG A 85 -5.46 -8.70 -15.18
N THR A 86 -5.73 -7.41 -15.35
CA THR A 86 -6.99 -6.80 -14.90
C THR A 86 -8.18 -7.37 -15.66
N ARG A 87 -8.06 -7.58 -16.97
CA ARG A 87 -9.11 -8.16 -17.81
C ARG A 87 -9.46 -9.58 -17.39
N GLU A 88 -8.46 -10.41 -17.13
CA GLU A 88 -8.64 -11.79 -16.65
C GLU A 88 -9.25 -11.83 -15.25
N LYS A 89 -8.76 -10.97 -14.35
CA LYS A 89 -9.18 -10.97 -12.94
C LYS A 89 -10.56 -10.35 -12.73
N ARG A 90 -11.00 -9.44 -13.60
CA ARG A 90 -12.27 -8.70 -13.49
C ARG A 90 -13.49 -9.60 -13.30
N PRO A 91 -13.79 -10.60 -14.15
CA PRO A 91 -14.98 -11.44 -13.97
C PRO A 91 -14.97 -12.20 -12.64
N ILE A 92 -13.80 -12.69 -12.20
CA ILE A 92 -13.66 -13.43 -10.93
C ILE A 92 -13.92 -12.49 -9.73
N LEU A 93 -13.41 -11.26 -9.78
CA LEU A 93 -13.67 -10.27 -8.74
C LEU A 93 -15.14 -9.83 -8.72
N GLU A 94 -15.76 -9.66 -9.88
CA GLU A 94 -17.17 -9.32 -9.99
C GLU A 94 -18.06 -10.44 -9.45
N GLU A 95 -17.75 -11.70 -9.77
CA GLU A 95 -18.44 -12.87 -9.23
C GLU A 95 -18.24 -12.99 -7.72
N GLY A 96 -17.01 -12.83 -7.23
CA GLY A 96 -16.70 -12.81 -5.80
C GLY A 96 -17.50 -11.73 -5.06
N ARG A 97 -17.54 -10.50 -5.61
CA ARG A 97 -18.34 -9.40 -5.07
C ARG A 97 -19.83 -9.70 -5.08
N ALA A 98 -20.34 -10.39 -6.12
CA ALA A 98 -21.75 -10.78 -6.19
C ALA A 98 -22.10 -11.83 -5.13
N ILE A 99 -21.22 -12.81 -4.91
CA ILE A 99 -21.35 -13.79 -3.83
C ILE A 99 -21.36 -13.07 -2.47
N ASP A 100 -20.37 -12.23 -2.22
CA ASP A 100 -20.27 -11.47 -0.96
C ASP A 100 -21.52 -10.61 -0.74
N ALA A 101 -21.99 -9.91 -1.77
CA ALA A 101 -23.20 -9.08 -1.70
C ALA A 101 -24.45 -9.91 -1.35
N ARG A 102 -24.56 -11.15 -1.84
CA ARG A 102 -25.67 -12.06 -1.51
C ARG A 102 -25.64 -12.50 -0.04
N TRP A 103 -24.45 -12.78 0.50
CA TRP A 103 -24.31 -13.28 1.88
C TRP A 103 -24.32 -12.17 2.92
N ARG A 104 -23.83 -10.98 2.56
CA ARG A 104 -23.66 -9.85 3.46
C ARG A 104 -24.92 -9.51 4.27
N PRO A 105 -26.13 -9.39 3.70
CA PRO A 105 -27.33 -9.10 4.49
C PRO A 105 -27.65 -10.17 5.55
N VAL A 106 -27.40 -11.44 5.25
CA VAL A 106 -27.65 -12.55 6.19
C VAL A 106 -26.63 -12.52 7.32
N ILE A 107 -25.35 -12.32 6.99
CA ILE A 107 -24.26 -12.22 7.96
C ILE A 107 -24.45 -11.00 8.87
N GLU A 108 -24.74 -9.84 8.29
CA GLU A 108 -24.96 -8.59 9.03
C GLU A 108 -26.18 -8.70 9.95
N ARG A 109 -27.30 -9.24 9.46
CA ARG A 109 -28.51 -9.46 10.29
C ARG A 109 -28.22 -10.40 11.46
N ALA A 110 -27.55 -11.52 11.22
CA ALA A 110 -27.17 -12.45 12.28
C ALA A 110 -26.17 -11.83 13.27
N ALA A 111 -25.23 -11.01 12.78
CA ALA A 111 -24.27 -10.31 13.61
C ALA A 111 -24.93 -9.26 14.51
N GLU A 112 -25.88 -8.49 13.96
CA GLU A 112 -26.62 -7.48 14.74
C GLU A 112 -27.56 -8.15 15.74
N SER A 113 -28.36 -9.15 15.35
CA SER A 113 -29.23 -9.87 16.30
C SER A 113 -28.41 -10.52 17.44
N LYS A 114 -27.24 -11.09 17.13
CA LYS A 114 -26.31 -11.61 18.15
C LYS A 114 -25.83 -10.51 19.09
N LYS A 115 -25.54 -9.31 18.59
CA LYS A 115 -25.08 -8.17 19.37
C LYS A 115 -26.20 -7.61 20.24
N GLU A 116 -27.42 -7.51 19.71
CA GLU A 116 -28.63 -7.12 20.44
C GLU A 116 -28.89 -8.06 21.62
N LEU A 117 -28.87 -9.38 21.40
CA LEU A 117 -29.06 -10.37 22.47
C LEU A 117 -27.95 -10.29 23.52
N LYS A 118 -26.68 -10.09 23.13
CA LYS A 118 -25.59 -9.91 24.08
C LYS A 118 -25.73 -8.64 24.90
N LYS A 119 -26.18 -7.54 24.29
CA LYS A 119 -26.46 -6.28 24.97
C LYS A 119 -27.64 -6.42 25.93
N ALA A 120 -28.70 -7.14 25.55
CA ALA A 120 -29.82 -7.43 26.43
C ALA A 120 -29.44 -8.34 27.62
N LEU A 121 -28.45 -9.23 27.43
CA LEU A 121 -27.90 -10.10 28.47
C LEU A 121 -26.95 -9.37 29.44
N GLU A 122 -26.35 -8.25 29.03
CA GLU A 122 -25.34 -7.53 29.82
C GLU A 122 -25.82 -7.08 31.21
N PRO A 123 -27.02 -6.48 31.39
CA PRO A 123 -27.53 -6.10 32.71
C PRO A 123 -27.65 -7.29 33.66
N TYR A 124 -28.08 -8.45 33.17
CA TYR A 124 -28.16 -9.67 33.98
C TYR A 124 -26.77 -10.12 34.45
N LEU A 125 -25.79 -10.15 33.54
CA LEU A 125 -24.42 -10.56 33.90
C LEU A 125 -23.77 -9.59 34.91
N LEU A 126 -24.11 -8.31 34.83
CA LEU A 126 -23.63 -7.30 35.78
C LEU A 126 -24.29 -7.47 37.16
N ALA A 127 -25.62 -7.61 37.22
CA ALA A 127 -26.35 -7.84 38.46
C ALA A 127 -25.91 -9.14 39.15
N GLU A 128 -25.68 -10.21 38.37
CA GLU A 128 -25.17 -11.48 38.89
C GLU A 128 -23.77 -11.34 39.47
N ARG A 129 -22.92 -10.51 38.84
CA ARG A 129 -21.58 -10.21 39.35
C ARG A 129 -21.64 -9.45 40.66
N GLU A 130 -22.55 -8.49 40.78
CA GLU A 130 -22.77 -7.72 42.01
C GLU A 130 -23.29 -8.61 43.13
N ARG A 131 -24.22 -9.54 42.84
CA ARG A 131 -24.69 -10.53 43.81
C ARG A 131 -23.55 -11.41 44.33
N LEU A 132 -22.75 -11.98 43.43
CA LEU A 132 -21.58 -12.79 43.80
C LEU A 132 -20.54 -11.97 44.58
N ALA A 133 -20.40 -10.67 44.28
CA ALA A 133 -19.52 -9.77 45.01
C ALA A 133 -19.98 -9.53 46.46
N ALA A 134 -21.29 -9.39 46.68
CA ALA A 134 -21.87 -9.25 48.01
C ALA A 134 -21.76 -10.54 48.84
N GLU A 135 -21.87 -11.71 48.19
CA GLU A 135 -21.81 -13.03 48.85
C GLU A 135 -20.37 -13.48 49.18
N ALA A 136 -19.37 -13.15 48.35
CA ALA A 136 -18.04 -13.75 48.42
C ALA A 136 -17.04 -13.08 49.40
N GLY A 137 -17.39 -11.97 50.07
CA GLY A 137 -16.47 -11.26 50.97
C GLY A 137 -15.19 -10.75 50.28
N PRO A 138 -14.07 -10.53 51.00
CA PRO A 138 -12.83 -9.95 50.44
C PRO A 138 -12.00 -10.90 49.55
N GLY A 139 -12.58 -11.98 49.03
CA GLY A 139 -11.92 -12.97 48.18
C GLY A 139 -12.04 -12.71 46.66
N PRO A 140 -11.27 -13.43 45.82
CA PRO A 140 -11.40 -13.34 44.38
C PRO A 140 -12.75 -13.89 43.89
N LEU A 141 -13.50 -13.06 43.15
CA LEU A 141 -14.84 -13.40 42.68
C LEU A 141 -14.82 -14.46 41.56
N PRO A 142 -15.72 -15.46 41.60
CA PRO A 142 -15.87 -16.41 40.51
C PRO A 142 -16.42 -15.68 39.25
N PRO A 143 -16.02 -16.11 38.04
CA PRO A 143 -16.48 -15.47 36.81
C PRO A 143 -17.96 -15.76 36.53
N VAL A 144 -18.75 -14.71 36.26
CA VAL A 144 -20.13 -14.83 35.78
C VAL A 144 -20.15 -15.43 34.37
N ARG A 145 -21.03 -16.42 34.17
CA ARG A 145 -21.18 -17.14 32.90
C ARG A 145 -22.66 -17.34 32.58
N ALA A 146 -23.03 -17.18 31.32
CA ALA A 146 -24.34 -17.55 30.79
C ALA A 146 -24.23 -18.46 29.56
N GLY A 147 -25.23 -19.33 29.38
CA GLY A 147 -25.32 -20.31 28.28
C GLY A 147 -25.05 -21.75 28.73
N SER A 148 -25.81 -22.70 28.18
CA SER A 148 -25.72 -24.15 28.44
C SER A 148 -24.81 -24.89 27.45
N ALA A 149 -24.52 -24.29 26.30
CA ALA A 149 -23.61 -24.83 25.30
C ALA A 149 -22.14 -24.56 25.65
N GLY A 150 -21.22 -25.30 25.01
CA GLY A 150 -19.77 -25.29 25.31
C GLY A 150 -19.09 -23.91 25.22
N ARG A 151 -19.66 -22.94 24.47
CA ARG A 151 -19.20 -21.54 24.49
C ARG A 151 -20.10 -20.70 25.40
N ARG A 152 -19.52 -20.22 26.50
CA ARG A 152 -20.21 -19.38 27.50
C ARG A 152 -19.99 -17.90 27.24
N VAL A 153 -20.98 -17.06 27.51
CA VAL A 153 -20.86 -15.59 27.50
C VAL A 153 -20.46 -15.12 28.88
N GLY A 154 -19.41 -14.32 28.98
CA GLY A 154 -18.91 -13.75 30.22
C GLY A 154 -18.45 -12.31 30.04
N LEU A 155 -18.31 -11.60 31.15
CA LEU A 155 -17.85 -10.20 31.15
C LEU A 155 -16.34 -10.14 30.88
N ARG A 156 -15.92 -9.22 30.00
CA ARG A 156 -14.50 -8.91 29.76
C ARG A 156 -14.12 -7.61 30.44
N THR A 157 -13.05 -7.63 31.23
CA THR A 157 -12.46 -6.40 31.77
C THR A 157 -11.69 -5.68 30.67
N VAL A 158 -12.09 -4.44 30.35
CA VAL A 158 -11.35 -3.55 29.44
C VAL A 158 -10.88 -2.35 30.23
N ARG A 159 -9.56 -2.18 30.34
CA ARG A 159 -8.97 -0.98 30.94
C ARG A 159 -8.87 0.08 29.85
N ARG A 160 -9.55 1.22 30.03
CA ARG A 160 -9.44 2.39 29.14
C ARG A 160 -8.69 3.48 29.88
N LEU A 161 -7.71 4.07 29.23
CA LEU A 161 -7.07 5.30 29.70
C LEU A 161 -8.04 6.46 29.46
N VAL A 162 -8.33 7.23 30.51
CA VAL A 162 -9.08 8.49 30.39
C VAL A 162 -8.11 9.61 30.73
N VAL A 163 -7.83 10.46 29.74
CA VAL A 163 -7.00 11.65 29.93
C VAL A 163 -7.90 12.75 30.48
N ARG A 164 -7.75 13.07 31.76
CA ARG A 164 -8.51 14.16 32.41
C ARG A 164 -7.86 15.53 32.22
N ASP A 165 -6.53 15.53 32.15
CA ASP A 165 -5.72 16.72 31.95
C ASP A 165 -4.72 16.45 30.84
N ARG A 166 -4.90 17.15 29.72
CA ARG A 166 -4.03 17.04 28.55
C ARG A 166 -2.68 17.70 28.79
N GLU A 167 -2.63 18.82 29.51
CA GLU A 167 -1.40 19.57 29.72
C GLU A 167 -0.46 18.80 30.65
N ALA A 168 -0.98 18.28 31.75
CA ALA A 168 -0.22 17.41 32.64
C ALA A 168 0.32 16.17 31.94
N LEU A 169 -0.48 15.55 31.04
CA LEU A 169 -0.03 14.42 30.23
C LEU A 169 1.15 14.79 29.33
N VAL A 170 1.04 15.89 28.58
CA VAL A 170 2.12 16.35 27.71
C VAL A 170 3.37 16.67 28.52
N CYS A 171 3.23 17.35 29.66
CA CYS A 171 4.34 17.65 30.57
C CYS A 171 5.04 16.38 31.07
N ALA A 172 4.28 15.35 31.43
CA ALA A 172 4.83 14.07 31.91
C ALA A 172 5.68 13.37 30.84
N TYR A 173 5.23 13.39 29.58
CA TYR A 173 5.93 12.71 28.48
C TYR A 173 6.94 13.59 27.74
N ARG A 174 6.97 14.91 28.00
CA ARG A 174 7.84 15.87 27.28
C ARG A 174 9.32 15.48 27.31
N ARG A 175 9.81 14.90 28.40
CA ARG A 175 11.21 14.48 28.56
C ARG A 175 11.38 12.95 28.55
N ASP A 176 10.33 12.21 28.25
CA ASP A 176 10.39 10.75 28.21
C ASP A 176 11.07 10.29 26.91
N ALA A 177 12.21 9.61 27.03
CA ALA A 177 12.97 9.10 25.89
C ALA A 177 12.14 8.14 25.00
N ARG A 178 11.18 7.41 25.59
CA ARG A 178 10.33 6.45 24.85
C ARG A 178 9.41 7.15 23.85
N LEU A 179 8.97 8.37 24.15
CA LEU A 179 8.13 9.14 23.23
C LEU A 179 8.95 9.54 21.99
N TRP A 180 10.14 10.09 22.20
CA TRP A 180 10.98 10.62 21.12
C TRP A 180 11.69 9.53 20.30
N ALA A 181 11.83 8.32 20.84
CA ALA A 181 12.29 7.15 20.09
C ALA A 181 11.17 6.45 19.30
N HIS A 182 9.91 6.91 19.40
CA HIS A 182 8.79 6.23 18.78
C HIS A 182 8.65 6.62 17.30
N PRO A 183 8.62 5.66 16.34
CA PRO A 183 8.60 5.96 14.90
C PRO A 183 7.43 6.86 14.45
N GLN A 184 6.26 6.70 15.07
CA GLN A 184 5.09 7.52 14.72
C GLN A 184 5.24 8.99 15.16
N VAL A 185 5.97 9.24 16.25
CA VAL A 185 6.23 10.62 16.71
C VAL A 185 7.20 11.29 15.76
N GLU A 186 8.26 10.58 15.37
CA GLU A 186 9.23 11.06 14.40
C GLU A 186 8.58 11.36 13.04
N SER A 187 7.79 10.43 12.51
CA SER A 187 7.04 10.63 11.26
C SER A 187 6.12 11.85 11.34
N ALA A 188 5.32 11.98 12.41
CA ALA A 188 4.40 13.10 12.56
C ALA A 188 5.13 14.45 12.67
N LEU A 189 6.30 14.50 13.34
CA LEU A 189 7.11 15.71 13.41
C LEU A 189 7.70 16.09 12.05
N ARG A 190 8.17 15.10 11.28
CA ARG A 190 8.68 15.32 9.93
C ARG A 190 7.58 15.85 9.01
N ASP A 191 6.40 15.25 9.03
CA ASP A 191 5.26 15.67 8.22
C ASP A 191 4.84 17.11 8.54
N LEU A 192 4.81 17.46 9.83
CA LEU A 192 4.53 18.82 10.28
C LEU A 192 5.62 19.81 9.85
N ALA A 193 6.89 19.45 9.99
CA ALA A 193 8.02 20.29 9.59
C ALA A 193 8.04 20.53 8.07
N GLU A 194 7.78 19.49 7.26
CA GLU A 194 7.68 19.58 5.81
C GLU A 194 6.50 20.47 5.38
N ALA A 195 5.34 20.31 6.01
CA ALA A 195 4.17 21.15 5.77
C ALA A 195 4.44 22.62 6.14
N ASP A 196 5.15 22.88 7.24
CA ASP A 196 5.53 24.22 7.68
C ASP A 196 6.54 24.87 6.72
N LEU A 197 7.59 24.14 6.33
CA LEU A 197 8.59 24.64 5.37
C LEU A 197 7.98 24.92 4.00
N ARG A 198 7.12 24.02 3.48
CA ARG A 198 6.38 24.26 2.23
C ARG A 198 5.43 25.45 2.31
N ALA A 199 4.88 25.72 3.50
CA ALA A 199 4.07 26.91 3.75
C ALA A 199 4.90 28.18 3.99
N GLY A 200 6.23 28.13 3.89
CA GLY A 200 7.13 29.25 4.09
C GLY A 200 7.36 29.64 5.56
N ARG A 201 6.99 28.78 6.53
CA ARG A 201 7.29 28.98 7.95
C ARG A 201 8.69 28.48 8.26
N ALA A 202 9.51 29.31 8.90
CA ALA A 202 10.85 28.91 9.32
C ALA A 202 10.78 27.94 10.51
N VAL A 203 11.28 26.72 10.31
CA VAL A 203 11.45 25.71 11.36
C VAL A 203 12.94 25.52 11.63
N LYS A 204 13.35 25.63 12.90
CA LYS A 204 14.78 25.54 13.26
C LYS A 204 15.28 24.09 13.15
N GLY A 205 16.44 23.90 12.53
CA GLY A 205 17.13 22.60 12.47
C GLY A 205 16.68 21.68 11.34
N VAL A 206 15.89 22.18 10.39
CA VAL A 206 15.47 21.47 9.18
C VAL A 206 15.64 22.37 7.97
N GLU A 207 16.09 21.81 6.86
CA GLU A 207 16.29 22.50 5.59
C GLU A 207 15.62 21.69 4.47
N LEU A 208 14.99 22.38 3.52
CA LEU A 208 14.41 21.74 2.34
C LEU A 208 15.43 21.79 1.21
N THR A 209 15.86 20.63 0.74
CA THR A 209 16.75 20.50 -0.42
C THR A 209 15.97 19.95 -1.61
N ASP A 210 15.94 20.71 -2.70
CA ASP A 210 15.29 20.28 -3.94
C ASP A 210 16.29 19.49 -4.79
N GLU A 211 16.19 18.16 -4.77
CA GLU A 211 16.91 17.27 -5.69
C GLU A 211 16.00 16.93 -6.87
N GLN A 212 16.40 17.33 -8.08
CA GLN A 212 15.72 16.96 -9.32
C GLN A 212 16.22 15.57 -9.73
N VAL A 213 15.42 14.53 -9.48
CA VAL A 213 15.66 13.17 -9.95
C VAL A 213 14.82 12.95 -11.22
N ALA A 214 15.38 12.26 -12.21
CA ALA A 214 14.62 11.87 -13.41
C ALA A 214 13.39 11.04 -12.98
N ALA A 215 12.22 11.40 -13.52
CA ALA A 215 10.93 10.78 -13.22
C ALA A 215 10.72 9.48 -13.98
#